data_AF-A0A937LCG2-F1
#
_entry.id   AF-A0A937LCG2-F1
#
_cell.length_a   1.000
_cell.length_b   1.000
_cell.length_c   1.000
_cell.angle_alpha   90.00
_cell.angle_beta   90.00
_cell.angle_gamma   90.00
#
_symmetry.space_group_name_H-M   'P 1'
#
loop_
_entity.id
_entity.type
_entity.pdbx_description
1 polymer ?
#
loop_
_entity_poly.entity_id
_entity_poly.type
_entity_poly.pdbx_seq_one_letter_code
_entity_poly.pdbx_strand_id
1 'polypeptide(L)'
;MNQRLRALPTKTGRPNTRPSRWGGLIYRSAVLLLLALITHAVGKPTAVERCIDDRMQQVLDSHQLKPSQLTASVRVSEVTKATNFCNGGNGRLNWSR
;
A
#
# COMPACT_ATOMS: atom_id res chain seq x y z
N MET A 1 -1.90 -38.25 -67.41
CA MET A 1 -2.39 -38.30 -66.01
C MET A 1 -2.12 -36.95 -65.37
N ASN A 2 -3.12 -36.06 -65.28
CA ASN A 2 -2.93 -34.72 -64.70
C ASN A 2 -3.84 -34.55 -63.48
N GLN A 3 -3.31 -34.79 -62.29
CA GLN A 3 -3.98 -34.50 -61.02
C GLN A 3 -3.82 -33.02 -60.68
N ARG A 4 -4.91 -32.24 -60.82
CA ARG A 4 -4.99 -30.90 -60.24
C ARG A 4 -5.31 -31.02 -58.75
N LEU A 5 -4.30 -30.78 -57.91
CA LEU A 5 -4.48 -30.60 -56.48
C LEU A 5 -5.27 -29.31 -56.23
N ARG A 6 -6.56 -29.42 -55.90
CA ARG A 6 -7.35 -28.30 -55.34
C ARG A 6 -7.00 -28.20 -53.86
N ALA A 7 -6.34 -27.11 -53.49
CA ALA A 7 -6.22 -26.72 -52.08
C ALA A 7 -7.61 -26.35 -51.53
N LEU A 8 -8.11 -27.13 -50.58
CA LEU A 8 -9.31 -26.81 -49.81
C LEU A 8 -8.91 -25.86 -48.67
N PRO A 9 -9.58 -24.71 -48.48
CA PRO A 9 -9.29 -23.82 -47.37
C PRO A 9 -10.01 -24.31 -46.12
N THR A 10 -9.36 -25.08 -45.25
CA THR A 10 -9.93 -25.46 -43.96
C THR A 10 -9.38 -24.59 -42.84
N LYS A 11 -10.15 -23.52 -42.59
CA LYS A 11 -10.18 -22.60 -41.45
C LYS A 11 -9.29 -22.98 -40.26
N THR A 12 -8.07 -22.47 -40.21
CA THR A 12 -7.39 -22.16 -38.93
C THR A 12 -7.97 -20.87 -38.38
N GLY A 13 -9.23 -20.94 -37.95
CA GLY A 13 -9.86 -19.85 -37.22
C GLY A 13 -9.20 -19.74 -35.84
N ARG A 14 -8.13 -18.95 -35.72
CA ARG A 14 -7.79 -18.36 -34.42
C ARG A 14 -9.07 -17.69 -33.91
N PRO A 15 -9.51 -17.93 -32.67
CA PRO A 15 -10.62 -17.17 -32.14
C PRO A 15 -10.20 -15.71 -32.20
N ASN A 16 -10.85 -14.95 -33.06
CA ASN A 16 -10.72 -13.50 -33.11
C ASN A 16 -11.54 -12.96 -31.95
N THR A 17 -11.09 -13.25 -30.72
CA THR A 17 -11.69 -12.75 -29.49
C THR A 17 -11.35 -11.27 -29.43
N ARG A 18 -12.05 -10.47 -30.23
CA ARG A 18 -12.07 -9.01 -30.03
C ARG A 18 -12.59 -8.82 -28.60
N PRO A 19 -11.79 -8.23 -27.69
CA PRO A 19 -12.27 -8.02 -26.34
C PRO A 19 -13.55 -7.19 -26.43
N SER A 20 -14.63 -7.69 -25.81
CA SER A 20 -15.90 -6.98 -25.86
C SER A 20 -15.68 -5.59 -25.25
N ARG A 21 -16.16 -4.54 -25.95
CA ARG A 21 -16.04 -3.14 -25.49
C ARG A 21 -16.56 -2.97 -24.06
N TRP A 22 -17.55 -3.79 -23.69
CA TRP A 22 -18.11 -3.90 -22.34
C TRP A 22 -17.17 -4.56 -21.33
N GLY A 23 -16.48 -5.65 -21.68
CA GLY A 23 -15.48 -6.29 -20.82
C GLY A 23 -14.30 -5.37 -20.52
N GLY A 24 -13.88 -4.56 -21.49
CA GLY A 24 -12.83 -3.55 -21.29
C GLY A 24 -13.25 -2.42 -20.34
N LEU A 25 -14.52 -1.99 -20.39
CA LEU A 25 -15.05 -0.96 -19.49
C LEU A 25 -15.18 -1.48 -18.06
N ILE A 26 -15.73 -2.69 -17.88
CA ILE A 26 -15.87 -3.33 -16.55
C ILE A 26 -14.50 -3.51 -15.90
N TYR A 27 -13.51 -4.00 -16.66
CA TYR A 27 -12.15 -4.15 -16.18
C TYR A 27 -11.54 -2.82 -15.74
N ARG A 28 -11.67 -1.76 -16.56
CA ARG A 28 -11.19 -0.42 -16.21
C ARG A 28 -11.86 0.13 -14.96
N SER A 29 -13.17 -0.03 -14.81
CA SER A 29 -13.89 0.41 -13.60
C SER A 29 -13.47 -0.37 -12.36
N ALA A 30 -13.24 -1.69 -12.47
CA ALA A 30 -12.78 -2.52 -11.36
C ALA A 30 -11.38 -2.11 -10.90
N VAL A 31 -10.47 -1.82 -11.85
CA VAL A 31 -9.11 -1.34 -11.55
C VAL A 31 -9.16 0.03 -10.86
N LEU A 32 -10.00 0.96 -11.32
CA LEU A 32 -10.15 2.28 -10.69
C LEU A 32 -10.73 2.16 -9.27
N LEU A 33 -11.71 1.29 -9.04
CA LEU A 33 -12.24 1.01 -7.71
C LEU A 33 -11.20 0.41 -6.78
N LEU A 34 -10.39 -0.53 -7.26
CA LEU A 34 -9.26 -1.09 -6.51
C LEU A 34 -8.25 -0.02 -6.13
N LEU A 35 -7.86 0.87 -7.07
CA LEU A 35 -6.97 1.99 -6.76
C LEU A 35 -7.58 2.95 -5.73
N ALA A 36 -8.86 3.25 -5.83
CA ALA A 36 -9.57 4.10 -4.87
C ALA A 36 -9.59 3.47 -3.47
N LEU A 37 -9.79 2.15 -3.37
CA LEU A 37 -9.74 1.43 -2.11
C LEU A 37 -8.33 1.39 -1.52
N ILE A 38 -7.30 1.16 -2.34
CA ILE A 38 -5.90 1.16 -1.90
C ILE A 38 -5.52 2.54 -1.36
N THR A 39 -5.80 3.60 -2.12
CA THR A 39 -5.51 4.98 -1.68
C THR A 39 -6.29 5.37 -0.43
N HIS A 40 -7.55 4.94 -0.29
CA HIS A 40 -8.35 5.18 0.91
C HIS A 40 -7.84 4.39 2.13
N ALA A 41 -7.29 3.19 1.93
CA ALA A 41 -6.69 2.39 3.00
C ALA A 41 -5.33 2.95 3.44
N VAL A 42 -4.51 3.40 2.49
CA VAL A 42 -3.18 4.00 2.76
C VAL A 42 -3.30 5.35 3.48
N GLY A 43 -4.37 6.10 3.25
CA GLY A 43 -4.59 7.38 3.93
C GLY A 43 -5.01 7.28 5.40
N LYS A 44 -5.33 6.09 5.92
CA LYS A 44 -5.71 5.92 7.32
C LYS A 44 -4.48 5.63 8.16
N PRO A 45 -4.22 6.41 9.23
CA PRO A 45 -3.13 6.09 10.13
C PRO A 45 -3.34 4.68 10.66
N THR A 46 -2.29 3.88 10.57
CA THR A 46 -2.24 2.52 11.08
C THR A 46 -2.47 2.54 12.61
N ALA A 47 -2.88 1.41 13.19
CA ALA A 47 -3.03 1.30 14.64
C ALA A 47 -1.72 1.65 15.37
N VAL A 48 -0.58 1.35 14.74
CA VAL A 48 0.76 1.66 15.24
C VAL A 48 1.02 3.17 15.21
N GLU A 49 0.70 3.86 14.12
CA GLU A 49 0.86 5.33 14.05
C GLU A 49 0.02 6.06 15.10
N ARG A 50 -1.24 5.65 15.32
CA ARG A 50 -2.08 6.22 16.39
C ARG A 50 -1.47 6.02 17.77
N CYS A 51 -0.89 4.84 18.01
CA CYS A 51 -0.22 4.53 19.27
C CYS A 51 1.05 5.38 19.46
N ILE A 52 1.83 5.60 18.39
CA ILE A 52 3.02 6.45 18.42
C ILE A 52 2.63 7.89 18.75
N ASP A 53 1.60 8.42 18.09
CA ASP A 53 1.12 9.79 18.31
C ASP A 53 0.61 9.99 19.74
N ASP A 54 -0.22 9.08 20.25
CA ASP A 54 -0.74 9.14 21.61
C ASP A 54 0.40 9.11 22.64
N ARG A 55 1.42 8.28 22.39
CA ARG A 55 2.57 8.20 23.29
C ARG A 55 3.48 9.43 23.23
N MET A 56 3.66 10.01 22.05
CA MET A 56 4.38 11.27 21.88
C MET A 56 3.64 12.40 22.59
N GLN A 57 2.31 12.46 22.49
CA GLN A 57 1.48 13.41 23.23
C GLN A 57 1.68 13.25 24.74
N GLN A 58 1.65 12.01 25.25
CA GLN A 58 1.88 11.74 26.66
C GLN A 58 3.27 12.18 27.13
N VAL A 59 4.32 12.01 26.33
CA VAL A 59 5.67 12.48 26.64
C VAL A 59 5.70 14.02 26.70
N LEU A 60 5.10 14.68 25.70
CA LEU A 60 5.00 16.15 25.67
C LEU A 60 4.26 16.69 26.90
N ASP A 61 3.12 16.11 27.23
CA ASP A 61 2.30 16.50 28.38
C ASP A 61 3.04 16.26 29.70
N SER A 62 3.73 15.12 29.85
CA SER A 62 4.49 14.79 31.06
C SER A 62 5.64 15.75 31.34
N HIS A 63 6.24 16.29 30.28
CA HIS A 63 7.33 17.25 30.38
C HIS A 63 6.85 18.71 30.26
N GLN A 64 5.54 18.94 30.11
CA GLN A 64 4.95 20.27 29.83
C GLN A 64 5.62 20.97 28.63
N LEU A 65 6.04 20.18 27.64
CA LEU A 65 6.74 20.66 26.46
C LEU A 65 5.76 20.85 25.31
N LYS A 66 5.96 21.91 24.53
CA LYS A 66 5.30 22.07 23.24
C LYS A 66 6.05 21.26 22.18
N PRO A 67 5.37 20.75 21.12
CA PRO A 67 6.04 20.01 20.05
C PRO A 67 7.21 20.77 19.40
N SER A 68 7.14 22.10 19.38
CA SER A 68 8.18 22.99 18.85
C SER A 68 9.41 23.13 19.73
N GLN A 69 9.36 22.65 20.99
CA GLN A 69 10.45 22.70 21.95
C GLN A 69 11.32 21.43 21.90
N LEU A 70 10.90 20.39 21.16
CA LEU A 70 11.72 19.19 20.97
C LEU A 70 12.78 19.42 19.89
N THR A 71 14.03 19.13 20.23
CA THR A 71 15.09 19.00 19.24
C THR A 71 14.82 17.80 18.33
N ALA A 72 15.24 17.89 17.07
CA ALA A 72 15.00 16.85 16.07
C ALA A 72 15.53 15.47 16.52
N SER A 73 16.68 15.44 17.21
CA SER A 73 17.27 14.21 17.75
C SER A 73 16.43 13.57 18.84
N VAL A 74 15.88 14.37 19.77
CA VAL A 74 14.99 13.89 20.83
C VAL A 74 13.68 13.39 20.23
N ARG A 75 13.11 14.11 19.26
CA ARG A 75 11.92 13.65 18.55
C ARG A 75 12.14 12.29 17.89
N VAL A 76 13.24 12.09 17.15
CA VAL A 76 13.54 10.80 16.52
C VAL A 76 13.70 9.70 17.57
N SER A 77 14.44 9.97 18.65
CA SER A 77 14.63 9.02 19.77
C SER A 77 13.29 8.60 20.39
N GLU A 78 12.43 9.55 20.74
CA GLU A 78 11.14 9.26 21.38
C GLU A 78 10.15 8.59 20.42
N VAL A 79 10.15 8.98 19.14
CA VAL A 79 9.35 8.29 18.11
C VAL A 79 9.83 6.85 17.96
N THR A 80 11.14 6.58 17.89
CA THR A 80 11.66 5.20 17.79
C THR A 80 11.30 4.36 19.03
N LYS A 81 11.36 4.95 20.23
CA LYS A 81 10.88 4.28 21.45
C LYS A 81 9.40 3.95 21.38
N ALA A 82 8.57 4.92 20.96
CA ALA A 82 7.14 4.74 20.82
C ALA A 82 6.83 3.67 19.76
N THR A 83 7.51 3.68 18.61
CA THR A 83 7.38 2.65 17.57
C THR A 83 7.72 1.27 18.11
N ASN A 84 8.82 1.11 18.84
CA ASN A 84 9.19 -0.18 19.43
C ASN A 84 8.17 -0.65 20.48
N PHE A 85 7.60 0.27 21.26
CA PHE A 85 6.54 -0.04 22.21
C PHE A 85 5.24 -0.49 21.49
N CYS A 86 4.80 0.28 20.50
CA CYS A 86 3.58 0.02 19.75
C CYS A 86 3.65 -1.23 18.85
N ASN A 87 4.86 -1.69 18.51
CA ASN A 87 5.10 -2.97 17.84
C ASN A 87 5.19 -4.17 18.81
N GLY A 88 4.88 -3.99 20.10
CA GLY A 88 4.86 -5.07 21.11
C GLY A 88 6.19 -5.27 21.86
N GLY A 89 7.15 -4.36 21.70
CA GLY A 89 8.38 -4.33 22.49
C GLY A 89 8.26 -3.47 23.76
N ASN A 90 9.33 -3.41 24.55
CA ASN A 90 9.32 -2.71 25.84
C ASN A 90 9.64 -1.19 25.74
N GLY A 91 9.61 -0.61 24.53
CA GLY A 91 9.94 0.80 24.29
C GLY A 91 11.39 1.20 24.58
N ARG A 92 12.28 0.25 24.87
CA ARG A 92 13.72 0.49 25.06
C ARG A 92 14.39 0.67 23.70
N LEU A 93 15.20 1.72 23.57
CA LEU A 93 16.12 1.83 22.44
C LEU A 93 17.18 0.75 22.61
N ASN A 94 17.20 -0.23 21.72
CA ASN A 94 18.31 -1.15 21.61
C ASN A 94 19.38 -0.48 20.75
N TRP A 95 20.29 0.25 21.39
CA TRP A 95 21.50 0.70 20.73
C TRP A 95 22.42 -0.51 20.60
N SER A 96 22.36 -1.24 19.48
CA SER A 96 23.44 -2.17 19.15
C SER A 96 24.68 -1.32 18.91
N ARG A 97 25.65 -1.44 19.82
CA ARG A 97 26.96 -0.79 19.72
C ARG A 97 27.75 -1.39 18.56
#